data_AF-A0A9Q8Z8I2-F1
#
_entry.id   AF-A0A9Q8Z8I2-F1
#
_cell.length_a   1.000
_cell.length_b   1.000
_cell.length_c   1.000
_cell.angle_alpha   90.00
_cell.angle_beta   90.00
_cell.angle_gamma   90.00
#
_symmetry.space_group_name_H-M   'P 1'
#
loop_
_entity.id
_entity.type
_entity.pdbx_description
1 polymer ?
#
loop_
_entity_poly.entity_id
_entity_poly.type
_entity_poly.pdbx_seq_one_letter_code
_entity_poly.pdbx_strand_id
1 'polypeptide(L)'
;MTEGADIAIVSFDRFINGDQAAKRAVAKQVYNAFSTVGWVYLKDHGIPQECVDEIFRLAKSFFDLPLGKKYTWRLKDAEINQGYTGDGDEANGGTDHKECYEYRRFRNPLCPTDDDLPGFRKTIDEFYNQCYNLGMNVLKCLAMAMDLGDDFFDRITRQADPQLRLLHYPAIDKRIVEQEGHARIIPHTDFGLCTLLFQDNVGGLEVDPFHTGNFKPALPIPGTVLVNIADLLQRLTNDRCRSTMHRVVSPKISEDVLPERFSIPFFIHPDPDVLIDPIIKEEGEVKKYEPVNAASSAISSNSTSPSGDISTNSPSSMITTTRDATGTSQPVETSYKTVTEKAMPTSVATPSTSNHTHSTPVAAIVGSVLGFVILCALMSAIFYCVRKRRLTTVYQSPKYPSSWAGGDMTPQLSKKASTQFQQKVAALYRADSTDRFEPSQLDSREILHEHCHRASAGHFAELPAEPLPWPGHPVER
;
A
#
# COMPACT_ATOMS: atom_id res chain seq x y z
N MET A 1 14.61 -30.11 13.13
CA MET A 1 14.96 -28.74 12.72
C MET A 1 14.02 -28.38 11.59
N THR A 2 13.27 -27.28 11.69
CA THR A 2 12.43 -26.86 10.57
C THR A 2 13.33 -26.44 9.43
N GLU A 3 13.13 -26.99 8.24
CA GLU A 3 13.83 -26.55 7.04
C GLU A 3 13.42 -25.09 6.75
N GLY A 4 14.41 -24.19 6.71
CA GLY A 4 14.21 -22.78 6.42
C GLY A 4 13.82 -22.55 4.95
N ALA A 5 13.46 -21.32 4.61
CA ALA A 5 13.30 -20.93 3.23
C ALA A 5 14.67 -21.01 2.52
N ASP A 6 14.68 -21.54 1.29
CA ASP A 6 15.90 -21.65 0.46
C ASP A 6 16.26 -20.29 -0.15
N ILE A 7 16.56 -19.30 0.69
CA ILE A 7 16.93 -17.94 0.29
C ILE A 7 18.45 -17.90 0.10
N ALA A 8 18.90 -17.54 -1.10
CA ALA A 8 20.33 -17.42 -1.41
C ALA A 8 21.00 -16.33 -0.56
N ILE A 9 22.24 -16.59 -0.14
CA ILE A 9 23.12 -15.60 0.49
C ILE A 9 24.15 -15.15 -0.54
N VAL A 10 24.16 -13.87 -0.88
CA VAL A 10 25.03 -13.30 -1.92
C VAL A 10 25.89 -12.20 -1.32
N SER A 11 27.21 -12.26 -1.54
CA SER A 11 28.10 -11.14 -1.25
C SER A 11 27.93 -10.06 -2.32
N PHE A 12 27.66 -8.83 -1.89
CA PHE A 12 27.44 -7.70 -2.78
C PHE A 12 28.72 -6.87 -3.01
N ASP A 13 29.79 -7.13 -2.25
CA ASP A 13 31.08 -6.44 -2.35
C ASP A 13 31.60 -6.38 -3.80
N ARG A 14 31.60 -7.52 -4.49
CA ARG A 14 32.10 -7.58 -5.87
C ARG A 14 31.23 -6.83 -6.88
N PHE A 15 29.96 -6.55 -6.55
CA PHE A 15 29.14 -5.67 -7.36
C PHE A 15 29.51 -4.19 -7.15
N ILE A 16 29.83 -3.81 -5.92
CA ILE A 16 30.23 -2.45 -5.56
C ILE A 16 31.65 -2.15 -6.06
N ASN A 17 32.60 -3.01 -5.72
CA ASN A 17 34.05 -2.77 -5.83
C ASN A 17 34.72 -3.54 -6.97
N GLY A 18 34.04 -4.50 -7.60
CA GLY A 18 34.63 -5.36 -8.63
C GLY A 18 34.68 -4.75 -10.04
N ASP A 19 35.37 -5.44 -10.94
CA ASP A 19 35.35 -5.16 -12.37
C ASP A 19 34.01 -5.56 -13.02
N GLN A 20 33.83 -5.25 -14.32
CA GLN A 20 32.57 -5.52 -15.03
C GLN A 20 32.18 -7.00 -15.05
N ALA A 21 33.14 -7.92 -15.13
CA ALA A 21 32.86 -9.35 -15.12
C ALA A 21 32.37 -9.81 -13.74
N ALA A 22 33.00 -9.31 -12.68
CA ALA A 22 32.60 -9.53 -11.31
C ALA A 22 31.19 -8.99 -11.02
N LYS A 23 30.89 -7.77 -11.47
CA LYS A 23 29.57 -7.14 -11.34
C LYS A 23 28.49 -7.98 -12.02
N ARG A 24 28.73 -8.42 -13.27
CA ARG A 24 27.79 -9.31 -14.00
C ARG A 24 27.59 -10.66 -13.31
N ALA A 25 28.63 -11.23 -12.72
CA ALA A 25 28.53 -12.49 -11.99
C ALA A 25 27.66 -12.37 -10.72
N VAL A 26 27.78 -11.25 -9.98
CA VAL A 26 26.89 -10.96 -8.84
C VAL A 26 25.47 -10.67 -9.31
N ALA A 27 25.32 -9.88 -10.38
CA ALA A 27 24.03 -9.56 -10.99
C ALA A 27 23.23 -10.82 -11.35
N LYS A 28 23.90 -11.82 -11.94
CA LYS A 28 23.28 -13.11 -12.24
C LYS A 28 22.80 -13.85 -10.98
N GLN A 29 23.58 -13.83 -9.90
CA GLN A 29 23.20 -14.50 -8.64
C GLN A 29 21.99 -13.83 -8.01
N VAL A 30 22.00 -12.49 -7.93
CA VAL A 30 20.89 -11.69 -7.40
C VAL A 30 19.63 -11.88 -8.24
N TYR A 31 19.74 -11.82 -9.57
CA TYR A 31 18.61 -12.09 -10.47
C TYR A 31 18.05 -13.50 -10.32
N ASN A 32 18.91 -14.53 -10.17
CA ASN A 32 18.44 -15.90 -9.92
C ASN A 32 17.65 -16.00 -8.62
N ALA A 33 18.08 -15.34 -7.55
CA ALA A 33 17.36 -15.32 -6.27
C ALA A 33 15.99 -14.62 -6.42
N PHE A 34 15.94 -13.47 -7.10
CA PHE A 34 14.71 -12.73 -7.35
C PHE A 34 13.72 -13.43 -8.29
N SER A 35 14.21 -14.18 -9.28
CA SER A 35 13.38 -14.92 -10.23
C SER A 35 12.83 -16.24 -9.69
N THR A 36 13.45 -16.80 -8.65
CA THR A 36 13.04 -18.08 -8.06
C THR A 36 12.25 -17.87 -6.77
N VAL A 37 12.89 -17.29 -5.76
CA VAL A 37 12.33 -17.13 -4.41
C VAL A 37 11.79 -15.73 -4.20
N GLY A 38 12.23 -14.74 -4.97
CA GLY A 38 11.83 -13.34 -4.77
C GLY A 38 12.52 -12.65 -3.60
N TRP A 39 13.45 -13.35 -2.94
CA TRP A 39 14.22 -12.88 -1.78
C TRP A 39 15.70 -13.22 -1.94
N VAL A 40 16.57 -12.42 -1.33
CA VAL A 40 18.01 -12.69 -1.19
C VAL A 40 18.52 -12.12 0.13
N TYR A 41 19.42 -12.84 0.81
CA TYR A 41 20.26 -12.26 1.86
C TYR A 41 21.47 -11.61 1.19
N LEU A 42 21.61 -10.29 1.29
CA LEU A 42 22.84 -9.62 0.90
C LEU A 42 23.75 -9.49 2.11
N LYS A 43 25.00 -9.93 1.97
CA LYS A 43 26.11 -9.63 2.87
C LYS A 43 27.13 -8.75 2.16
N ASP A 44 28.04 -8.14 2.92
CA ASP A 44 29.06 -7.25 2.36
C ASP A 44 28.43 -6.13 1.50
N HIS A 45 27.26 -5.61 1.93
CA HIS A 45 26.39 -4.72 1.15
C HIS A 45 26.79 -3.24 1.22
N GLY A 46 27.86 -2.91 1.95
CA GLY A 46 28.42 -1.56 2.03
C GLY A 46 27.82 -0.65 3.11
N ILE A 47 26.78 -1.08 3.83
CA ILE A 47 26.30 -0.37 5.01
C ILE A 47 27.08 -0.88 6.22
N PRO A 48 27.82 -0.02 6.96
CA PRO A 48 28.58 -0.43 8.13
C PRO A 48 27.68 -1.04 9.21
N GLN A 49 28.14 -2.12 9.86
CA GLN A 49 27.37 -2.77 10.95
C GLN A 49 27.07 -1.81 12.10
N GLU A 50 27.99 -0.89 12.41
CA GLU A 50 27.77 0.17 13.42
C GLU A 50 26.57 1.07 13.12
N CYS A 51 26.29 1.32 11.84
CA CYS A 51 25.13 2.12 11.40
C CYS A 51 23.83 1.33 11.59
N VAL A 52 23.86 0.03 11.30
CA VAL A 52 22.73 -0.89 11.58
C VAL A 52 22.48 -0.97 13.08
N ASP A 53 23.51 -1.17 13.89
CA ASP A 53 23.40 -1.28 15.35
C ASP A 53 22.88 0.02 15.98
N GLU A 54 23.32 1.18 15.47
CA GLU A 54 22.85 2.49 15.93
C GLU A 54 21.36 2.70 15.61
N ILE A 55 20.89 2.35 14.40
CA ILE A 55 19.46 2.52 14.08
C ILE A 55 18.57 1.61 14.93
N PHE A 56 19.00 0.37 15.24
CA PHE A 56 18.27 -0.50 16.17
C PHE A 56 18.27 0.07 17.60
N ARG A 57 19.38 0.63 18.08
CA ARG A 57 19.44 1.33 19.38
C ARG A 57 18.52 2.56 19.42
N LEU A 58 18.48 3.33 18.35
CA LEU A 58 17.60 4.48 18.19
C LEU A 58 16.13 4.05 18.20
N ALA A 59 15.76 3.01 17.45
CA ALA A 59 14.41 2.47 17.43
C ALA A 59 13.98 2.04 18.84
N LYS A 60 14.83 1.27 19.54
CA LYS A 60 14.56 0.87 20.92
C LYS A 60 14.37 2.08 21.84
N SER A 61 15.27 3.05 21.78
CA SER A 61 15.21 4.27 22.62
C SER A 61 13.92 5.07 22.38
N PHE A 62 13.45 5.12 21.13
CA PHE A 62 12.18 5.75 20.78
C PHE A 62 10.98 4.96 21.35
N PHE A 63 10.95 3.64 21.16
CA PHE A 63 9.81 2.81 21.58
C PHE A 63 9.73 2.59 23.11
N ASP A 64 10.86 2.72 23.82
CA ASP A 64 10.93 2.74 25.29
C ASP A 64 10.26 3.99 25.91
N LEU A 65 9.98 5.04 25.13
CA LEU A 65 9.32 6.24 25.63
C LEU A 65 7.88 5.97 26.09
N PRO A 66 7.36 6.73 27.08
CA PRO A 66 5.96 6.65 27.47
C PRO A 66 5.04 6.87 26.28
N LEU A 67 3.95 6.08 26.20
CA LEU A 67 2.98 6.12 25.09
C LEU A 67 2.46 7.55 24.81
N GLY A 68 2.18 8.32 25.86
CA GLY A 68 1.74 9.71 25.72
C GLY A 68 2.76 10.62 25.04
N LYS A 69 4.06 10.35 25.20
CA LYS A 69 5.14 11.06 24.49
C LYS A 69 5.22 10.60 23.03
N LYS A 70 5.18 9.30 22.75
CA LYS A 70 5.17 8.78 21.36
C LYS A 70 4.02 9.38 20.54
N TYR A 71 2.84 9.52 21.14
CA TYR A 71 1.68 10.16 20.50
C TYR A 71 1.83 11.66 20.20
N THR A 72 2.84 12.37 20.73
CA THR A 72 3.10 13.76 20.29
C THR A 72 3.58 13.81 18.83
N TRP A 73 4.17 12.71 18.34
CA TRP A 73 4.59 12.53 16.95
C TRP A 73 3.66 11.63 16.16
N ARG A 74 2.41 11.42 16.62
CA ARG A 74 1.45 10.58 15.91
C ARG A 74 1.30 11.00 14.45
N LEU A 75 1.29 10.03 13.55
CA LEU A 75 0.90 10.24 12.16
C LEU A 75 -0.51 10.83 12.12
N LYS A 76 -0.66 11.98 11.44
CA LYS A 76 -1.93 12.73 11.34
C LYS A 76 -2.53 12.70 9.95
N ASP A 77 -1.69 12.54 8.94
CA ASP A 77 -2.04 12.66 7.54
C ASP A 77 -1.47 11.47 6.77
N ALA A 78 -2.37 10.69 6.18
CA ALA A 78 -2.02 9.51 5.39
C ALA A 78 -1.31 9.87 4.08
N GLU A 79 -1.46 11.11 3.57
CA GLU A 79 -0.73 11.56 2.39
C GLU A 79 0.75 11.84 2.71
N ILE A 80 1.04 12.29 3.93
CA ILE A 80 2.41 12.54 4.39
C ILE A 80 3.09 11.22 4.79
N ASN A 81 2.33 10.31 5.42
CA ASN A 81 2.77 8.97 5.86
C ASN A 81 4.12 8.97 6.61
N GLN A 82 4.20 9.88 7.59
CA GLN A 82 5.35 10.03 8.50
C GLN A 82 4.86 10.23 9.93
N GLY A 83 5.60 9.68 10.90
CA GLY A 83 5.29 9.76 12.32
C GLY A 83 4.94 8.41 12.94
N TYR A 84 4.43 8.48 14.18
CA TYR A 84 4.15 7.32 15.01
C TYR A 84 2.74 6.74 14.80
N THR A 85 2.66 5.43 14.71
CA THR A 85 1.42 4.63 14.69
C THR A 85 1.45 3.65 15.87
N GLY A 86 0.38 3.63 16.66
CA GLY A 86 0.30 2.81 17.88
C GLY A 86 -0.03 1.35 17.61
N ASP A 87 0.10 0.53 18.65
CA ASP A 87 -0.24 -0.89 18.59
C ASP A 87 -1.70 -1.12 18.18
N GLY A 88 -1.91 -1.95 17.15
CA GLY A 88 -3.22 -2.25 16.57
C GLY A 88 -3.85 -1.15 15.71
N ASP A 89 -3.25 0.05 15.58
CA ASP A 89 -3.82 1.16 14.77
C ASP A 89 -3.83 0.83 13.25
N GLU A 90 -3.00 -0.11 12.80
CA GLU A 90 -2.81 -0.48 11.38
C GLU A 90 -3.51 -1.79 10.95
N ALA A 91 -4.33 -2.39 11.82
CA ALA A 91 -4.87 -3.72 11.56
C ALA A 91 -5.97 -3.72 10.46
N ASN A 92 -5.66 -4.26 9.28
CA ASN A 92 -6.57 -4.39 8.13
C ASN A 92 -7.52 -5.60 8.26
N GLY A 93 -8.40 -5.59 9.27
CA GLY A 93 -9.38 -6.64 9.51
C GLY A 93 -8.89 -7.84 10.33
N GLY A 94 -7.60 -7.84 10.72
CA GLY A 94 -7.00 -8.73 11.72
C GLY A 94 -6.70 -8.00 13.04
N THR A 95 -5.82 -8.56 13.86
CA THR A 95 -5.19 -7.85 14.99
C THR A 95 -3.68 -8.00 14.87
N ASP A 96 -3.01 -6.93 14.42
CA ASP A 96 -1.55 -6.85 14.36
C ASP A 96 -1.01 -6.31 15.69
N HIS A 97 0.01 -6.97 16.24
CA HIS A 97 0.67 -6.58 17.48
C HIS A 97 2.02 -5.93 17.19
N LYS A 98 1.98 -4.66 16.77
CA LYS A 98 3.15 -3.85 16.38
C LYS A 98 2.87 -2.37 16.56
N GLU A 99 3.89 -1.61 16.93
CA GLU A 99 3.92 -0.16 16.79
C GLU A 99 5.00 0.25 15.78
N CYS A 100 4.82 1.43 15.17
CA CYS A 100 5.64 1.88 14.04
C CYS A 100 6.01 3.35 14.16
N TYR A 101 7.21 3.71 13.70
CA TYR A 101 7.57 5.08 13.36
C TYR A 101 7.99 5.14 11.90
N GLU A 102 7.28 5.94 11.11
CA GLU A 102 7.52 6.10 9.67
C GLU A 102 8.35 7.35 9.37
N TYR A 103 9.35 7.19 8.51
CA TYR A 103 10.27 8.24 8.07
C TYR A 103 10.42 8.25 6.56
N ARG A 104 10.47 9.45 5.96
CA ARG A 104 10.64 9.68 4.52
C ARG A 104 11.66 10.80 4.29
N ARG A 105 12.04 11.03 3.04
CA ARG A 105 13.05 12.03 2.68
C ARG A 105 12.58 13.47 2.92
N PHE A 106 11.30 13.73 2.69
CA PHE A 106 10.73 15.08 2.77
C PHE A 106 10.46 15.54 4.20
N ARG A 107 10.41 16.87 4.39
CA ARG A 107 10.31 17.52 5.71
C ARG A 107 9.25 16.86 6.58
N ASN A 108 9.71 16.29 7.69
CA ASN A 108 8.89 15.64 8.69
C ASN A 108 8.69 16.56 9.92
N PRO A 109 7.55 17.25 10.05
CA PRO A 109 7.27 18.04 11.26
C PRO A 109 7.04 17.16 12.51
N LEU A 110 6.92 15.85 12.33
CA LEU A 110 6.73 14.84 13.37
C LEU A 110 8.02 14.08 13.69
N CYS A 111 9.19 14.61 13.30
CA CYS A 111 10.48 14.11 13.72
C CYS A 111 10.80 14.54 15.15
N PRO A 112 11.18 13.62 16.07
CA PRO A 112 11.72 13.98 17.37
C PRO A 112 12.84 15.02 17.26
N THR A 113 12.76 16.04 18.10
CA THR A 113 13.82 17.06 18.18
C THR A 113 15.00 16.52 18.98
N ASP A 114 16.17 17.16 18.86
CA ASP A 114 17.33 16.79 19.67
C ASP A 114 17.09 17.00 21.18
N ASP A 115 16.18 17.90 21.57
CA ASP A 115 15.78 18.07 22.97
C ASP A 115 14.94 16.89 23.47
N ASP A 116 14.18 16.24 22.59
CA ASP A 116 13.32 15.11 22.92
C ASP A 116 14.08 13.78 22.90
N LEU A 117 14.87 13.56 21.84
CA LEU A 117 15.69 12.38 21.61
C LEU A 117 16.99 12.84 20.89
N PRO A 118 18.07 13.09 21.65
CA PRO A 118 19.32 13.59 21.09
C PRO A 118 19.85 12.71 19.96
N GLY A 119 20.16 13.30 18.80
CA GLY A 119 20.75 12.61 17.67
C GLY A 119 19.77 11.76 16.86
N PHE A 120 18.46 11.80 17.17
CA PHE A 120 17.46 10.99 16.48
C PHE A 120 17.46 11.28 14.97
N ARG A 121 17.31 12.56 14.62
CA ARG A 121 17.24 13.00 13.23
C ARG A 121 18.51 12.67 12.45
N LYS A 122 19.68 12.96 13.03
CA LYS A 122 20.97 12.70 12.38
C LYS A 122 21.12 11.20 12.05
N THR A 123 20.87 10.35 13.03
CA THR A 123 21.04 8.90 12.90
C THR A 123 20.07 8.32 11.86
N ILE A 124 18.80 8.71 11.91
CA ILE A 124 17.80 8.21 10.95
C ILE A 124 18.08 8.73 9.53
N ASP A 125 18.54 9.98 9.37
CA ASP A 125 18.97 10.53 8.07
C ASP A 125 20.19 9.79 7.50
N GLU A 126 21.19 9.52 8.33
CA GLU A 126 22.39 8.77 7.92
C GLU A 126 22.01 7.35 7.46
N PHE A 127 21.20 6.63 8.26
CA PHE A 127 20.74 5.29 7.88
C PHE A 127 19.85 5.30 6.64
N TYR A 128 18.95 6.29 6.51
CA TYR A 128 18.11 6.46 5.34
C TYR A 128 18.94 6.58 4.05
N ASN A 129 19.99 7.41 4.06
CA ASN A 129 20.86 7.60 2.91
C ASN A 129 21.65 6.33 2.56
N GLN A 130 22.10 5.57 3.56
CA GLN A 130 22.76 4.28 3.37
C GLN A 130 21.82 3.27 2.68
N CYS A 131 20.58 3.16 3.17
CA CYS A 131 19.54 2.33 2.57
C CYS A 131 19.19 2.76 1.15
N TYR A 132 19.08 4.08 0.90
CA TYR A 132 18.83 4.61 -0.45
C TYR A 132 19.93 4.19 -1.43
N ASN A 133 21.20 4.39 -1.06
CA ASN A 133 22.34 4.02 -1.89
C ASN A 133 22.39 2.51 -2.18
N LEU A 134 22.18 1.67 -1.16
CA LEU A 134 22.11 0.22 -1.35
C LEU A 134 20.95 -0.17 -2.27
N GLY A 135 19.77 0.40 -2.04
CA GLY A 135 18.57 0.19 -2.84
C GLY A 135 18.78 0.49 -4.32
N MET A 136 19.36 1.64 -4.64
CA MET A 136 19.67 2.02 -6.02
C MET A 136 20.71 1.07 -6.64
N ASN A 137 21.72 0.64 -5.87
CA ASN A 137 22.67 -0.36 -6.34
C ASN A 137 22.02 -1.72 -6.62
N VAL A 138 21.05 -2.16 -5.83
CA VAL A 138 20.27 -3.38 -6.09
C VAL A 138 19.48 -3.25 -7.40
N LEU A 139 18.82 -2.12 -7.62
CA LEU A 139 18.10 -1.87 -8.88
C LEU A 139 19.06 -1.85 -10.09
N LYS A 140 20.22 -1.20 -9.97
CA LYS A 140 21.27 -1.22 -11.00
C LYS A 140 21.79 -2.63 -11.26
N CYS A 141 21.96 -3.43 -10.21
CA CYS A 141 22.34 -4.84 -10.30
C CYS A 141 21.33 -5.63 -11.12
N LEU A 142 20.04 -5.41 -10.87
CA LEU A 142 18.96 -6.03 -11.63
C LEU A 142 18.93 -5.56 -13.10
N ALA A 143 19.07 -4.25 -13.36
CA ALA A 143 19.14 -3.72 -14.73
C ALA A 143 20.30 -4.32 -15.53
N MET A 144 21.45 -4.54 -14.88
CA MET A 144 22.59 -5.20 -15.49
C MET A 144 22.29 -6.68 -15.83
N ALA A 145 21.65 -7.42 -14.92
CA ALA A 145 21.30 -8.82 -15.18
C ALA A 145 20.27 -8.99 -16.30
N MET A 146 19.40 -7.99 -16.47
CA MET A 146 18.35 -7.96 -17.49
C MET A 146 18.76 -7.21 -18.76
N ASP A 147 20.01 -6.73 -18.86
CA ASP A 147 20.53 -5.91 -19.97
C ASP A 147 19.58 -4.75 -20.36
N LEU A 148 19.19 -3.93 -19.37
CA LEU A 148 18.26 -2.79 -19.54
C LEU A 148 18.96 -1.44 -19.74
N GLY A 149 20.28 -1.38 -19.52
CA GLY A 149 21.07 -0.15 -19.47
C GLY A 149 21.25 0.38 -18.04
N ASP A 150 22.34 1.11 -17.83
CA ASP A 150 22.78 1.56 -16.50
C ASP A 150 21.86 2.62 -15.86
N ASP A 151 21.08 3.34 -16.67
CA ASP A 151 20.21 4.45 -16.27
C ASP A 151 18.71 4.07 -16.24
N PHE A 152 18.39 2.78 -16.44
CA PHE A 152 17.00 2.35 -16.58
C PHE A 152 16.17 2.68 -15.34
N PHE A 153 16.63 2.27 -14.15
CA PHE A 153 15.91 2.55 -12.91
C PHE A 153 16.08 3.99 -12.41
N ASP A 154 17.15 4.70 -12.80
CA ASP A 154 17.32 6.13 -12.49
C ASP A 154 16.18 6.96 -13.09
N ARG A 155 15.66 6.57 -14.26
CA ARG A 155 14.50 7.21 -14.89
C ARG A 155 13.18 6.89 -14.21
N ILE A 156 13.11 5.77 -13.49
CA ILE A 156 11.92 5.30 -12.76
C ILE A 156 11.87 5.88 -11.34
N THR A 157 13.03 6.26 -10.78
CA THR A 157 13.19 6.61 -9.36
C THR A 157 13.80 8.00 -9.13
N ARG A 158 13.66 8.91 -10.11
CA ARG A 158 14.28 10.25 -10.09
C ARG A 158 13.81 11.09 -8.91
N GLN A 159 12.53 11.01 -8.59
CA GLN A 159 11.87 11.69 -7.48
C GLN A 159 11.45 10.72 -6.38
N ALA A 160 12.04 9.52 -6.36
CA ALA A 160 11.65 8.50 -5.42
C ALA A 160 11.81 9.01 -3.98
N ASP A 161 10.78 8.74 -3.19
CA ASP A 161 10.72 8.99 -1.76
C ASP A 161 10.48 7.67 -1.03
N PRO A 162 11.50 6.80 -0.94
CA PRO A 162 11.39 5.56 -0.21
C PRO A 162 10.92 5.76 1.22
N GLN A 163 10.18 4.77 1.72
CA GLN A 163 9.68 4.80 3.07
C GLN A 163 10.56 3.94 3.98
N LEU A 164 11.09 4.53 5.04
CA LEU A 164 11.73 3.81 6.15
C LEU A 164 10.71 3.62 7.26
N ARG A 165 10.56 2.40 7.78
CA ARG A 165 9.77 2.16 9.00
C ARG A 165 10.65 1.57 10.09
N LEU A 166 10.55 2.12 11.29
CA LEU A 166 11.03 1.46 12.50
C LEU A 166 9.86 0.67 13.06
N LEU A 167 9.96 -0.66 13.13
CA LEU A 167 8.90 -1.53 13.66
C LEU A 167 9.33 -2.13 14.99
N HIS A 168 8.44 -2.05 15.98
CA HIS A 168 8.57 -2.73 17.26
C HIS A 168 7.36 -3.63 17.48
N TYR A 169 7.63 -4.90 17.76
CA TYR A 169 6.64 -5.89 18.14
C TYR A 169 6.82 -6.15 19.64
N PRO A 170 5.88 -5.71 20.49
CA PRO A 170 6.00 -5.88 21.92
C PRO A 170 6.15 -7.35 22.34
N ALA A 171 6.72 -7.55 23.52
CA ALA A 171 6.65 -8.84 24.17
C ALA A 171 5.18 -9.22 24.42
N ILE A 172 4.78 -10.42 24.01
CA ILE A 172 3.38 -10.83 24.00
C ILE A 172 3.24 -12.30 24.32
N ASP A 173 2.17 -12.67 25.03
CA ASP A 173 1.83 -14.06 25.28
C ASP A 173 1.62 -14.78 23.94
N LYS A 174 2.36 -15.88 23.74
CA LYS A 174 2.36 -16.66 22.51
C LYS A 174 0.94 -17.12 22.13
N ARG A 175 0.09 -17.40 23.12
CA ARG A 175 -1.31 -17.83 22.90
C ARG A 175 -2.16 -16.75 22.27
N ILE A 176 -1.77 -15.47 22.33
CA ILE A 176 -2.48 -14.38 21.64
C ILE A 176 -2.17 -14.43 20.15
N VAL A 177 -0.88 -14.56 19.79
CA VAL A 177 -0.46 -14.58 18.37
C VAL A 177 -0.84 -15.89 17.67
N GLU A 178 -0.98 -16.99 18.42
CA GLU A 178 -1.42 -18.29 17.87
C GLU A 178 -2.95 -18.43 17.73
N GLN A 179 -3.73 -17.44 18.17
CA GLN A 179 -5.18 -17.44 17.93
C GLN A 179 -5.50 -17.24 16.45
N GLU A 180 -6.59 -17.85 15.99
CA GLU A 180 -7.06 -17.69 14.63
C GLU A 180 -7.33 -16.21 14.32
N GLY A 181 -6.75 -15.69 13.24
CA GLY A 181 -6.86 -14.28 12.84
C GLY A 181 -5.85 -13.34 13.49
N HIS A 182 -4.96 -13.84 14.37
CA HIS A 182 -3.86 -13.07 14.96
C HIS A 182 -2.54 -13.40 14.27
N ALA A 183 -1.69 -12.38 14.13
CA ALA A 183 -0.31 -12.50 13.70
C ALA A 183 0.48 -11.29 14.21
N ARG A 184 1.81 -11.34 14.15
CA ARG A 184 2.60 -10.11 14.30
C ARG A 184 2.47 -9.26 13.03
N ILE A 185 2.46 -9.90 11.86
CA ILE A 185 1.94 -9.35 10.60
C ILE A 185 1.29 -10.50 9.83
N ILE A 186 0.07 -10.29 9.34
CA ILE A 186 -0.65 -11.24 8.48
C ILE A 186 0.05 -11.45 7.11
N PRO A 187 -0.23 -12.55 6.39
CA PRO A 187 0.29 -12.75 5.03
C PRO A 187 -0.02 -11.60 4.07
N HIS A 188 1.02 -11.07 3.42
CA HIS A 188 0.90 -10.00 2.42
C HIS A 188 2.07 -10.05 1.41
N THR A 189 1.96 -9.27 0.35
CA THR A 189 3.07 -8.88 -0.53
C THR A 189 3.38 -7.40 -0.33
N ASP A 190 4.62 -7.02 -0.63
CA ASP A 190 5.00 -5.61 -0.62
C ASP A 190 4.58 -4.92 -1.90
N PHE A 191 4.19 -3.65 -1.77
CA PHE A 191 3.97 -2.76 -2.88
C PHE A 191 5.25 -1.96 -3.20
N GLY A 192 5.47 -1.61 -4.47
CA GLY A 192 6.66 -0.87 -4.92
C GLY A 192 7.60 -1.71 -5.77
N LEU A 193 8.89 -1.32 -5.78
CA LEU A 193 9.93 -2.02 -6.54
C LEU A 193 10.57 -3.14 -5.73
N CYS A 194 11.15 -2.79 -4.58
CA CYS A 194 11.76 -3.74 -3.67
C CYS A 194 11.82 -3.19 -2.25
N THR A 195 12.04 -4.07 -1.28
CA THR A 195 12.19 -3.70 0.14
C THR A 195 13.53 -4.20 0.65
N LEU A 196 14.25 -3.35 1.39
CA LEU A 196 15.39 -3.76 2.21
C LEU A 196 14.88 -4.00 3.64
N LEU A 197 15.08 -5.18 4.19
CA LEU A 197 14.60 -5.56 5.51
C LEU A 197 15.77 -5.94 6.42
N PHE A 198 15.96 -5.11 7.45
CA PHE A 198 16.84 -5.43 8.57
C PHE A 198 16.00 -6.03 9.70
N GLN A 199 16.44 -7.15 10.27
CA GLN A 199 15.76 -7.80 11.38
C GLN A 199 16.75 -8.14 12.50
N ASP A 200 16.26 -8.16 13.73
CA ASP A 200 17.01 -8.67 14.87
C ASP A 200 17.13 -10.20 14.87
N ASN A 201 17.65 -10.76 15.96
CA ASN A 201 17.88 -12.19 16.11
C ASN A 201 16.66 -12.99 16.61
N VAL A 202 15.50 -12.37 16.80
CA VAL A 202 14.29 -13.04 17.34
C VAL A 202 13.62 -13.92 16.29
N GLY A 203 13.66 -13.51 15.02
CA GLY A 203 13.04 -14.21 13.91
C GLY A 203 11.52 -14.02 13.85
N GLY A 204 10.81 -15.01 13.31
CA GLY A 204 9.35 -14.96 13.10
C GLY A 204 8.92 -14.59 11.67
N LEU A 205 9.83 -14.06 10.85
CA LEU A 205 9.59 -13.86 9.42
C LEU A 205 9.46 -15.22 8.72
N GLU A 206 8.40 -15.39 7.94
CA GLU A 206 8.22 -16.53 7.04
C GLU A 206 7.85 -16.06 5.64
N VAL A 207 8.30 -16.80 4.62
CA VAL A 207 8.06 -16.52 3.20
C VAL A 207 7.39 -17.72 2.53
N ASP A 208 6.49 -17.47 1.59
CA ASP A 208 5.85 -18.46 0.74
C ASP A 208 6.02 -18.04 -0.72
N PRO A 209 7.17 -18.40 -1.34
CA PRO A 209 7.47 -17.99 -2.70
C PRO A 209 6.38 -18.39 -3.66
N PHE A 210 5.74 -19.54 -3.50
CA PHE A 210 4.79 -20.08 -4.48
C PHE A 210 3.33 -19.78 -4.18
N HIS A 211 3.06 -19.00 -3.12
CA HIS A 211 1.70 -18.59 -2.71
C HIS A 211 0.80 -19.83 -2.51
N THR A 212 1.37 -20.90 -1.96
CA THR A 212 0.72 -22.20 -1.73
C THR A 212 0.15 -22.36 -0.32
N GLY A 213 0.40 -21.38 0.56
CA GLY A 213 0.20 -21.45 2.00
C GLY A 213 1.35 -22.13 2.76
N ASN A 214 2.38 -22.62 2.07
CA ASN A 214 3.52 -23.32 2.68
C ASN A 214 4.63 -22.34 3.09
N PHE A 215 4.36 -21.55 4.12
CA PHE A 215 5.32 -20.60 4.68
C PHE A 215 6.55 -21.28 5.28
N LYS A 216 7.73 -20.77 4.93
CA LYS A 216 9.04 -21.24 5.40
C LYS A 216 9.78 -20.14 6.15
N PRO A 217 10.45 -20.44 7.28
CA PRO A 217 11.17 -19.44 8.06
C PRO A 217 12.33 -18.78 7.29
N ALA A 218 12.39 -17.46 7.32
CA ALA A 218 13.56 -16.68 6.92
C ALA A 218 14.37 -16.34 8.18
N LEU A 219 15.29 -17.23 8.54
CA LEU A 219 16.05 -17.15 9.79
C LEU A 219 17.00 -15.94 9.80
N PRO A 220 17.11 -15.19 10.92
CA PRO A 220 18.08 -14.10 11.03
C PRO A 220 19.51 -14.56 10.77
N ILE A 221 20.24 -13.81 9.93
CA ILE A 221 21.67 -14.03 9.65
C ILE A 221 22.41 -12.74 9.97
N PRO A 222 23.30 -12.71 10.98
CA PRO A 222 24.07 -11.52 11.34
C PRO A 222 24.89 -10.98 10.16
N GLY A 223 24.97 -9.64 10.04
CA GLY A 223 25.70 -8.96 8.97
C GLY A 223 25.03 -9.04 7.59
N THR A 224 23.73 -9.35 7.55
CA THR A 224 22.97 -9.40 6.30
C THR A 224 21.76 -8.46 6.33
N VAL A 225 21.34 -8.07 5.13
CA VAL A 225 20.05 -7.44 4.87
C VAL A 225 19.26 -8.34 3.93
N LEU A 226 17.99 -8.58 4.25
CA LEU A 226 17.09 -9.25 3.33
C LEU A 226 16.61 -8.26 2.28
N VAL A 227 16.54 -8.69 1.03
CA VAL A 227 15.96 -7.88 -0.05
C VAL A 227 14.92 -8.70 -0.77
N ASN A 228 13.70 -8.17 -0.89
CA ASN A 228 12.63 -8.78 -1.66
C ASN A 228 12.11 -7.89 -2.78
N ILE A 229 11.61 -8.56 -3.82
CA ILE A 229 10.90 -7.92 -4.91
C ILE A 229 9.46 -7.63 -4.47
N ALA A 230 8.94 -6.49 -4.91
CA ALA A 230 7.59 -6.03 -4.65
C ALA A 230 6.73 -6.04 -5.94
N ASP A 231 5.43 -5.84 -5.78
CA ASP A 231 4.42 -6.10 -6.82
C ASP A 231 4.62 -5.30 -8.12
N LEU A 232 5.06 -4.03 -8.03
CA LEU A 232 5.27 -3.23 -9.25
C LEU A 232 6.50 -3.70 -10.03
N LEU A 233 7.54 -4.20 -9.37
CA LEU A 233 8.70 -4.73 -10.07
C LEU A 233 8.43 -6.13 -10.66
N GLN A 234 7.61 -6.95 -10.02
CA GLN A 234 7.10 -8.17 -10.67
C GLN A 234 6.34 -7.83 -11.96
N ARG A 235 5.42 -6.86 -11.90
CA ARG A 235 4.68 -6.38 -13.08
C ARG A 235 5.62 -5.83 -14.16
N LEU A 236 6.54 -4.95 -13.77
CA LEU A 236 7.51 -4.32 -14.68
C LEU A 236 8.38 -5.35 -15.39
N THR A 237 8.80 -6.40 -14.68
CA THR A 237 9.65 -7.46 -15.25
C THR A 237 8.87 -8.54 -16.01
N ASN A 238 7.55 -8.40 -16.13
CA ASN A 238 6.64 -9.36 -16.77
C ASN A 238 6.73 -10.78 -16.14
N ASP A 239 6.75 -10.84 -14.79
CA ASP A 239 6.97 -12.03 -13.93
C ASP A 239 8.34 -12.69 -13.99
N ARG A 240 9.36 -12.04 -14.56
CA ARG A 240 10.73 -12.57 -14.48
C ARG A 240 11.28 -12.52 -13.05
N CYS A 241 10.85 -11.54 -12.26
CA CYS A 241 11.11 -11.44 -10.83
C CYS A 241 9.82 -11.63 -10.05
N ARG A 242 9.89 -12.19 -8.84
CA ARG A 242 8.71 -12.64 -8.08
C ARG A 242 8.50 -11.86 -6.80
N SER A 243 7.35 -11.23 -6.67
CA SER A 243 6.85 -10.68 -5.41
C SER A 243 6.31 -11.82 -4.55
N THR A 244 6.95 -12.04 -3.41
CA THR A 244 6.71 -13.23 -2.58
C THR A 244 5.90 -12.90 -1.34
N MET A 245 4.83 -13.67 -1.15
CA MET A 245 4.00 -13.55 0.03
C MET A 245 4.82 -13.85 1.28
N HIS A 246 4.67 -13.04 2.31
CA HIS A 246 5.40 -13.17 3.55
C HIS A 246 4.57 -12.70 4.74
N ARG A 247 4.96 -13.14 5.93
CA ARG A 247 4.27 -12.84 7.19
C ARG A 247 5.25 -12.80 8.36
N VAL A 248 4.81 -12.24 9.47
CA VAL A 248 5.54 -12.34 10.74
C VAL A 248 4.66 -13.07 11.74
N VAL A 249 5.12 -14.24 12.17
CA VAL A 249 4.44 -15.10 13.14
C VAL A 249 5.30 -15.28 14.39
N SER A 250 4.74 -15.99 15.38
CA SER A 250 5.48 -16.45 16.54
C SER A 250 6.75 -17.19 16.12
N PRO A 251 7.96 -16.76 16.55
CA PRO A 251 9.15 -17.56 16.35
C PRO A 251 8.97 -18.94 17.02
N LYS A 252 9.60 -19.98 16.47
CA LYS A 252 9.50 -21.37 16.97
C LYS A 252 10.34 -21.59 18.23
N ILE A 253 10.15 -20.74 19.23
CA ILE A 253 10.74 -20.87 20.56
C ILE A 253 9.77 -21.58 21.51
N SER A 254 10.33 -22.25 22.52
CA SER A 254 9.59 -23.03 23.52
C SER A 254 9.03 -22.18 24.68
N GLU A 255 9.18 -20.86 24.62
CA GLU A 255 8.71 -19.95 25.67
C GLU A 255 7.24 -19.57 25.47
N ASP A 256 6.52 -19.39 26.58
CA ASP A 256 5.11 -18.97 26.59
C ASP A 256 4.94 -17.48 26.27
N VAL A 257 5.99 -16.69 26.46
CA VAL A 257 6.04 -15.27 26.11
C VAL A 257 7.02 -15.10 24.97
N LEU A 258 6.55 -14.50 23.88
CA LEU A 258 7.41 -14.11 22.78
C LEU A 258 8.16 -12.84 23.20
N PRO A 259 9.49 -12.77 23.05
CA PRO A 259 10.24 -11.57 23.37
C PRO A 259 9.88 -10.44 22.41
N GLU A 260 10.17 -9.19 22.82
CA GLU A 260 10.09 -8.04 21.91
C GLU A 260 10.95 -8.29 20.66
N ARG A 261 10.50 -7.78 19.51
CA ARG A 261 11.22 -7.88 18.24
C ARG A 261 11.28 -6.51 17.59
N PHE A 262 12.39 -6.23 16.92
CA PHE A 262 12.57 -5.06 16.08
C PHE A 262 12.86 -5.46 14.63
N SER A 263 12.31 -4.71 13.69
CA SER A 263 12.74 -4.77 12.28
C SER A 263 12.59 -3.42 11.62
N ILE A 264 13.37 -3.20 10.58
CA ILE A 264 13.47 -1.92 9.91
C ILE A 264 13.36 -2.15 8.40
N PRO A 265 12.14 -2.18 7.83
CA PRO A 265 11.96 -2.23 6.39
C PRO A 265 12.14 -0.85 5.73
N PHE A 266 12.74 -0.85 4.56
CA PHE A 266 12.95 0.31 3.69
C PHE A 266 12.35 0.02 2.31
N PHE A 267 11.20 0.61 2.03
CA PHE A 267 10.38 0.34 0.84
C PHE A 267 10.71 1.31 -0.28
N ILE A 268 11.22 0.78 -1.38
CA ILE A 268 11.59 1.56 -2.56
C ILE A 268 10.44 1.53 -3.54
N HIS A 269 9.94 2.71 -3.88
CA HIS A 269 8.85 2.90 -4.83
C HIS A 269 9.37 3.61 -6.08
N PRO A 270 8.74 3.41 -7.25
CA PRO A 270 8.95 4.28 -8.39
C PRO A 270 8.39 5.69 -8.10
N ASP A 271 8.73 6.65 -8.95
CA ASP A 271 8.13 7.98 -8.91
C ASP A 271 6.60 7.87 -9.11
N PRO A 272 5.77 8.66 -8.40
CA PRO A 272 4.31 8.53 -8.43
C PRO A 272 3.69 8.56 -9.83
N ASP A 273 4.25 9.37 -10.73
CA ASP A 273 3.73 9.58 -12.08
C ASP A 273 4.27 8.60 -13.13
N VAL A 274 5.18 7.70 -12.74
CA VAL A 274 5.76 6.72 -13.67
C VAL A 274 4.72 5.67 -14.06
N LEU A 275 4.67 5.41 -15.36
CA LEU A 275 3.91 4.31 -15.92
C LEU A 275 4.73 3.01 -15.83
N ILE A 276 4.21 2.04 -15.08
CA ILE A 276 4.74 0.69 -14.97
C ILE A 276 4.18 -0.12 -16.14
N ASP A 277 4.96 -0.18 -17.23
CA ASP A 277 4.67 -0.93 -18.44
C ASP A 277 5.58 -2.18 -18.53
N PRO A 278 5.05 -3.41 -18.64
CA PRO A 278 5.88 -4.61 -18.65
C PRO A 278 6.96 -4.61 -19.75
N ILE A 279 8.18 -4.96 -19.34
CA ILE A 279 9.34 -5.11 -20.22
C ILE A 279 9.17 -6.38 -21.05
N ILE A 280 9.31 -6.21 -22.36
CA ILE A 280 9.40 -7.30 -23.34
C ILE A 280 10.87 -7.47 -23.75
N LYS A 281 11.39 -8.68 -23.62
CA LYS A 281 12.80 -9.01 -23.93
C LYS A 281 12.95 -9.82 -25.21
N GLU A 282 11.96 -10.65 -25.54
CA GLU A 282 12.01 -11.57 -26.67
C GLU A 282 11.00 -11.20 -27.76
N GLU A 283 11.34 -11.46 -29.02
CA GLU A 283 10.41 -11.27 -30.13
C GLU A 283 9.21 -12.21 -29.99
N GLY A 284 8.00 -11.65 -30.08
CA GLY A 284 6.74 -12.39 -29.90
C GLY A 284 6.30 -12.59 -28.45
N GLU A 285 7.05 -12.10 -27.46
CA GLU A 285 6.60 -12.12 -26.07
C GLU A 285 5.42 -11.15 -25.86
N VAL A 286 4.43 -11.61 -25.10
CA VAL A 286 3.21 -10.86 -24.79
C VAL A 286 3.30 -10.23 -23.40
N LYS A 287 2.84 -8.98 -23.26
CA LYS A 287 2.68 -8.33 -21.96
C LYS A 287 1.58 -9.04 -21.18
N LYS A 288 1.91 -9.54 -19.99
CA LYS A 288 0.94 -10.22 -19.11
C LYS A 288 0.04 -9.23 -18.36
N TYR A 289 0.45 -7.97 -18.33
CA TYR A 289 -0.22 -6.91 -17.61
C TYR A 289 -0.36 -5.68 -18.51
N GLU A 290 -1.46 -4.95 -18.34
CA GLU A 290 -1.59 -3.62 -18.93
C GLU A 290 -0.61 -2.63 -18.26
N PRO A 291 -0.26 -1.52 -18.89
CA PRO A 291 0.45 -0.45 -18.21
C PRO A 291 -0.39 0.13 -17.05
N VAL A 292 0.24 0.45 -15.91
CA VAL A 292 -0.44 1.12 -14.78
C VAL A 292 0.38 2.27 -14.24
N ASN A 293 -0.27 3.33 -13.77
CA ASN A 293 0.41 4.38 -13.03
C ASN A 293 0.77 3.87 -11.61
N ALA A 294 1.96 4.23 -11.15
CA ALA A 294 2.48 3.78 -9.86
C ALA A 294 1.60 4.24 -8.68
N ALA A 295 1.21 5.51 -8.63
CA ALA A 295 0.39 6.05 -7.54
C ALA A 295 -1.01 5.43 -7.48
N SER A 296 -1.68 5.27 -8.63
CA SER A 296 -3.03 4.69 -8.68
C SER A 296 -3.08 3.23 -8.22
N SER A 297 -1.98 2.49 -8.42
CA SER A 297 -1.89 1.09 -8.02
C SER A 297 -1.70 0.93 -6.51
N ALA A 298 -1.05 1.89 -5.84
CA ALA A 298 -0.83 1.89 -4.39
C ALA A 298 -2.14 2.09 -3.60
N ILE A 299 -3.05 2.90 -4.16
CA ILE A 299 -4.37 3.16 -3.58
C ILE A 299 -5.24 1.90 -3.66
N SER A 300 -5.17 1.15 -4.77
CA SER A 300 -5.92 -0.09 -4.96
C SER A 300 -5.43 -1.24 -4.08
N SER A 301 -4.12 -1.31 -3.76
CA SER A 301 -3.59 -2.33 -2.85
C SER A 301 -3.99 -2.09 -1.40
N ASN A 302 -4.08 -0.83 -0.97
CA ASN A 302 -4.57 -0.48 0.37
C ASN A 302 -6.09 -0.71 0.54
N SER A 303 -6.85 -0.84 -0.55
CA SER A 303 -8.31 -1.04 -0.50
C SER A 303 -8.76 -2.48 -0.76
N THR A 304 -7.87 -3.40 -1.12
CA THR A 304 -8.26 -4.73 -1.64
C THR A 304 -7.50 -5.84 -0.95
N SER A 305 -8.03 -6.34 0.16
CA SER A 305 -7.78 -7.71 0.63
C SER A 305 -8.99 -8.57 0.28
N PRO A 306 -8.82 -9.77 -0.31
CA PRO A 306 -9.95 -10.58 -0.73
C PRO A 306 -10.64 -11.21 0.48
N SER A 307 -11.87 -10.80 0.73
CA SER A 307 -12.83 -11.61 1.49
C SER A 307 -13.07 -12.91 0.74
N GLY A 308 -12.68 -14.02 1.35
CA GLY A 308 -12.85 -15.35 0.79
C GLY A 308 -14.32 -15.69 0.58
N ASP A 309 -14.65 -16.13 -0.62
CA ASP A 309 -15.83 -16.96 -0.86
C ASP A 309 -15.38 -18.22 -1.61
N ILE A 310 -15.39 -19.34 -0.87
CA ILE A 310 -15.37 -20.67 -1.43
C ILE A 310 -16.79 -20.92 -1.94
N SER A 311 -16.95 -21.03 -3.26
CA SER A 311 -18.13 -21.65 -3.84
C SER A 311 -17.77 -22.45 -5.09
N THR A 312 -17.94 -23.75 -4.93
CA THR A 312 -17.93 -24.83 -5.90
C THR A 312 -18.93 -24.59 -7.04
N ASN A 313 -18.48 -24.76 -8.29
CA ASN A 313 -19.04 -25.69 -9.29
C ASN A 313 -18.73 -25.21 -10.71
N SER A 314 -17.99 -26.04 -11.44
CA SER A 314 -18.07 -26.09 -12.90
C SER A 314 -19.51 -26.44 -13.33
N PRO A 315 -19.91 -26.06 -14.54
CA PRO A 315 -20.55 -27.06 -15.38
C PRO A 315 -19.88 -27.17 -16.74
N SER A 316 -19.48 -28.41 -17.04
CA SER A 316 -19.23 -28.92 -18.37
C SER A 316 -20.42 -28.64 -19.30
N SER A 317 -20.07 -28.42 -20.56
CA SER A 317 -20.91 -28.53 -21.74
C SER A 317 -22.01 -29.60 -21.63
N MET A 318 -23.28 -29.19 -21.78
CA MET A 318 -24.34 -30.09 -22.23
C MET A 318 -24.84 -29.63 -23.60
N ILE A 319 -24.51 -30.48 -24.56
CA ILE A 319 -25.08 -30.58 -25.90
C ILE A 319 -26.54 -31.02 -25.73
N THR A 320 -27.49 -30.20 -26.19
CA THR A 320 -28.89 -30.61 -26.35
C THR A 320 -29.09 -31.11 -27.77
N THR A 321 -29.21 -32.43 -27.90
CA THR A 321 -29.70 -33.15 -29.07
C THR A 321 -31.15 -32.77 -29.38
N THR A 322 -31.40 -32.25 -30.58
CA THR A 322 -32.68 -32.37 -31.26
C THR A 322 -32.52 -33.37 -32.41
N ARG A 323 -33.34 -34.43 -32.40
CA ARG A 323 -33.49 -35.37 -33.50
C ARG A 323 -34.56 -34.81 -34.43
N ASP A 324 -34.26 -34.72 -35.72
CA ASP A 324 -35.21 -35.09 -36.76
C ASP A 324 -34.49 -35.66 -37.98
N ALA A 325 -35.18 -36.60 -38.60
CA ALA A 325 -34.69 -37.53 -39.60
C ALA A 325 -34.64 -36.92 -41.01
N THR A 326 -33.58 -37.22 -41.77
CA THR A 326 -33.62 -37.72 -43.17
C THR A 326 -32.21 -37.68 -43.80
N GLY A 327 -31.78 -38.81 -44.38
CA GLY A 327 -31.01 -38.87 -45.64
C GLY A 327 -29.55 -38.39 -45.69
N THR A 328 -28.62 -39.35 -45.61
CA THR A 328 -27.41 -39.55 -46.47
C THR A 328 -26.50 -38.39 -46.95
N SER A 329 -25.20 -38.66 -46.77
CA SER A 329 -24.01 -38.46 -47.66
C SER A 329 -23.22 -37.14 -47.73
N GLN A 330 -21.95 -37.26 -47.27
CA GLN A 330 -20.63 -36.86 -47.88
C GLN A 330 -20.29 -35.38 -48.19
N PRO A 331 -18.98 -35.02 -48.23
CA PRO A 331 -18.46 -33.66 -48.02
C PRO A 331 -18.21 -32.89 -49.32
N VAL A 332 -18.19 -31.55 -49.24
CA VAL A 332 -17.74 -30.70 -50.35
C VAL A 332 -16.82 -29.59 -49.83
N GLU A 333 -15.55 -29.68 -50.22
CA GLU A 333 -14.60 -28.58 -50.37
C GLU A 333 -15.07 -27.64 -51.48
N THR A 334 -14.90 -26.33 -51.32
CA THR A 334 -14.30 -25.49 -52.38
C THR A 334 -13.87 -24.10 -51.90
N SER A 335 -12.57 -23.88 -52.07
CA SER A 335 -11.83 -22.65 -52.37
C SER A 335 -12.51 -21.62 -53.29
N TYR A 336 -12.24 -20.30 -53.11
CA TYR A 336 -11.27 -19.52 -53.93
C TYR A 336 -11.31 -17.99 -53.70
N LYS A 337 -10.10 -17.42 -53.56
CA LYS A 337 -9.49 -16.20 -54.17
C LYS A 337 -10.15 -14.80 -54.10
N THR A 338 -9.46 -13.94 -53.36
CA THR A 338 -8.81 -12.64 -53.73
C THR A 338 -9.06 -12.02 -55.11
N VAL A 339 -9.34 -10.70 -55.15
CA VAL A 339 -8.76 -9.69 -56.08
C VAL A 339 -8.71 -8.29 -55.42
N THR A 340 -7.60 -7.60 -55.62
CA THR A 340 -7.19 -6.25 -55.18
C THR A 340 -7.36 -5.16 -56.26
N GLU A 341 -7.24 -3.89 -55.82
CA GLU A 341 -6.86 -2.64 -56.57
C GLU A 341 -7.93 -1.94 -57.44
N LYS A 342 -8.03 -0.61 -57.61
CA LYS A 342 -7.22 0.58 -57.27
C LYS A 342 -8.02 1.91 -57.47
N ALA A 343 -7.64 2.92 -56.68
CA ALA A 343 -7.77 4.40 -56.66
C ALA A 343 -8.45 5.30 -57.76
N MET A 344 -9.21 6.30 -57.24
CA MET A 344 -9.27 7.80 -57.49
C MET A 344 -9.68 8.39 -58.87
N PRO A 345 -10.21 9.65 -59.00
CA PRO A 345 -9.93 10.87 -58.19
C PRO A 345 -11.10 11.89 -57.90
N THR A 346 -10.67 12.99 -57.25
CA THR A 346 -11.27 14.24 -56.69
C THR A 346 -12.20 15.13 -57.52
N SER A 347 -13.11 15.87 -56.85
CA SER A 347 -13.37 17.31 -57.11
C SER A 347 -14.04 18.05 -55.93
N VAL A 348 -13.90 19.38 -55.91
CA VAL A 348 -14.11 20.37 -54.82
C VAL A 348 -15.47 21.08 -54.95
N ALA A 349 -16.12 21.44 -53.83
CA ALA A 349 -17.09 22.55 -53.76
C ALA A 349 -17.19 23.17 -52.35
N THR A 350 -17.43 24.49 -52.33
CA THR A 350 -17.39 25.49 -51.24
C THR A 350 -18.48 25.40 -50.15
N PRO A 351 -18.29 26.01 -48.95
CA PRO A 351 -19.27 26.00 -47.87
C PRO A 351 -20.21 27.23 -47.88
N SER A 352 -21.48 27.00 -47.55
CA SER A 352 -22.48 28.03 -47.23
C SER A 352 -22.70 28.14 -45.71
N THR A 353 -22.83 29.37 -45.24
CA THR A 353 -23.07 29.77 -43.84
C THR A 353 -24.54 29.62 -43.45
N SER A 354 -24.82 29.09 -42.25
CA SER A 354 -26.05 29.39 -41.51
C SER A 354 -25.75 29.62 -40.02
N ASN A 355 -26.19 30.78 -39.52
CA ASN A 355 -26.18 31.18 -38.12
C ASN A 355 -27.35 30.50 -37.38
N HIS A 356 -27.08 29.86 -36.25
CA HIS A 356 -28.09 29.60 -35.22
C HIS A 356 -27.57 30.02 -33.85
N THR A 357 -28.13 31.11 -33.35
CA THR A 357 -28.05 31.55 -31.95
C THR A 357 -29.00 30.71 -31.09
N HIS A 358 -28.48 29.96 -30.13
CA HIS A 358 -29.29 29.37 -29.05
C HIS A 358 -29.14 30.22 -27.78
N SER A 359 -30.21 30.87 -27.36
CA SER A 359 -30.35 31.44 -26.02
C SER A 359 -30.74 30.34 -25.04
N THR A 360 -29.95 30.15 -23.99
CA THR A 360 -30.32 29.33 -22.83
C THR A 360 -31.26 30.12 -21.91
N PRO A 361 -32.37 29.53 -21.42
CA PRO A 361 -33.30 30.24 -20.56
C PRO A 361 -32.70 30.42 -19.16
N VAL A 362 -32.67 31.67 -18.69
CA VAL A 362 -32.16 32.13 -17.37
C VAL A 362 -32.73 31.33 -16.18
N ALA A 363 -33.91 30.73 -16.33
CA ALA A 363 -34.53 29.88 -15.30
C ALA A 363 -33.72 28.61 -14.95
N ALA A 364 -32.98 28.04 -15.90
CA ALA A 364 -32.18 26.83 -15.66
C ALA A 364 -30.94 27.13 -14.78
N ILE A 365 -30.37 28.32 -14.93
CA ILE A 365 -29.18 28.76 -14.16
C ILE A 365 -29.57 29.07 -12.71
N VAL A 366 -30.72 29.71 -12.51
CA VAL A 366 -31.20 30.06 -11.15
C VAL A 366 -31.56 28.80 -10.35
N GLY A 367 -32.16 27.78 -10.99
CA GLY A 367 -32.47 26.50 -10.34
C GLY A 367 -31.23 25.73 -9.88
N SER A 368 -30.17 25.69 -10.71
CA SER A 368 -28.92 25.02 -10.36
C SER A 368 -28.16 25.70 -9.22
N VAL A 369 -28.16 27.05 -9.18
CA VAL A 369 -27.51 27.81 -8.09
C VAL A 369 -28.27 27.61 -6.77
N LEU A 370 -29.60 27.62 -6.80
CA LEU A 370 -30.41 27.44 -5.59
C LEU A 370 -30.28 26.01 -5.02
N GLY A 371 -30.23 24.99 -5.90
CA GLY A 371 -29.99 23.61 -5.49
C GLY A 371 -28.62 23.40 -4.84
N PHE A 372 -27.59 24.06 -5.36
CA PHE A 372 -26.23 23.98 -4.81
C PHE A 372 -26.11 24.61 -3.42
N VAL A 373 -26.79 25.75 -3.19
CA VAL A 373 -26.82 26.43 -1.89
C VAL A 373 -27.55 25.59 -0.83
N ILE A 374 -28.66 24.95 -1.19
CA ILE A 374 -29.43 24.08 -0.29
C ILE A 374 -28.60 22.84 0.09
N LEU A 375 -27.90 22.23 -0.87
CA LEU A 375 -27.03 21.08 -0.62
C LEU A 375 -25.87 21.44 0.33
N CYS A 376 -25.24 22.59 0.15
CA CYS A 376 -24.17 23.08 1.03
C CYS A 376 -24.67 23.35 2.46
N ALA A 377 -25.88 23.88 2.61
CA ALA A 377 -26.49 24.11 3.92
C ALA A 377 -26.81 22.80 4.66
N LEU A 378 -27.35 21.80 3.95
CA LEU A 378 -27.63 20.48 4.51
C LEU A 378 -26.35 19.75 4.96
N MET A 379 -25.30 19.79 4.14
CA MET A 379 -24.01 19.19 4.48
C MET A 379 -23.38 19.86 5.71
N SER A 380 -23.50 21.19 5.82
CA SER A 380 -23.01 21.95 6.99
C SER A 380 -23.77 21.60 8.27
N ALA A 381 -25.09 21.43 8.19
CA ALA A 381 -25.93 21.01 9.31
C ALA A 381 -25.61 19.58 9.78
N ILE A 382 -25.35 18.66 8.85
CA ILE A 382 -24.93 17.28 9.14
C ILE A 382 -23.57 17.29 9.86
N PHE A 383 -22.60 18.05 9.36
CA PHE A 383 -21.28 18.18 10.01
C PHE A 383 -21.39 18.77 11.42
N TYR A 384 -22.24 19.77 11.62
CA TYR A 384 -22.46 20.37 12.93
C TYR A 384 -23.10 19.37 13.92
N CYS A 385 -24.08 18.58 13.48
CA CYS A 385 -24.71 17.53 14.29
C CYS A 385 -23.74 16.40 14.66
N VAL A 386 -22.87 15.99 13.74
CA VAL A 386 -21.83 14.97 13.97
C VAL A 386 -20.78 15.50 14.95
N ARG A 387 -20.36 16.77 14.82
CA ARG A 387 -19.39 17.40 15.73
C ARG A 387 -19.95 17.58 17.14
N LYS A 388 -21.22 17.95 17.27
CA LYS A 388 -21.89 18.08 18.58
C LYS A 388 -22.07 16.74 19.29
N ARG A 389 -22.35 15.65 18.55
CA ARG A 389 -22.38 14.27 19.11
C ARG A 389 -21.01 13.77 19.57
N ARG A 390 -19.91 14.19 18.94
CA ARG A 390 -18.55 13.80 19.36
C ARG A 390 -18.06 14.52 20.62
N LEU A 391 -18.62 15.67 20.97
CA LEU A 391 -18.21 16.45 22.16
C LEU A 391 -18.91 16.04 23.46
N THR A 392 -19.94 15.17 23.41
CA THR A 392 -20.72 14.77 24.60
C THR A 392 -20.38 13.40 25.18
N THR A 393 -19.33 12.73 24.71
CA THR A 393 -18.93 11.42 25.23
C THR A 393 -17.55 11.50 25.89
N VAL A 394 -17.50 12.07 27.10
CA VAL A 394 -16.37 11.90 28.01
C VAL A 394 -16.45 10.47 28.55
N TYR A 395 -15.58 9.60 28.04
CA TYR A 395 -15.43 8.23 28.54
C TYR A 395 -14.76 8.28 29.93
N GLN A 396 -15.54 8.04 30.99
CA GLN A 396 -15.00 7.73 32.31
C GLN A 396 -14.76 6.22 32.40
N SER A 397 -13.52 5.81 32.63
CA SER A 397 -13.16 4.40 32.84
C SER A 397 -13.83 3.85 34.11
N PRO A 398 -14.41 2.63 34.11
CA PRO A 398 -14.89 2.02 35.34
C PRO A 398 -13.72 1.53 36.21
N LYS A 399 -13.78 1.80 37.51
CA LYS A 399 -12.94 1.17 38.53
C LYS A 399 -13.38 -0.28 38.71
N TYR A 400 -12.47 -1.24 38.56
CA TYR A 400 -12.73 -2.64 38.90
C TYR A 400 -12.43 -2.90 40.38
N PRO A 401 -13.36 -3.48 41.16
CA PRO A 401 -13.03 -4.15 42.40
C PRO A 401 -12.70 -5.63 42.14
N SER A 402 -11.67 -6.10 42.81
CA SER A 402 -11.21 -7.50 42.79
C SER A 402 -12.14 -8.45 43.58
N SER A 403 -12.00 -9.73 43.25
CA SER A 403 -12.48 -10.98 43.89
C SER A 403 -13.80 -11.56 43.36
N TRP A 404 -13.82 -12.90 43.31
CA TRP A 404 -14.89 -13.86 43.01
C TRP A 404 -14.67 -14.80 41.80
N ALA A 405 -14.13 -15.96 42.20
CA ALA A 405 -14.18 -17.31 41.66
C ALA A 405 -15.33 -17.69 40.70
N GLY A 406 -14.95 -18.49 39.70
CA GLY A 406 -15.64 -19.72 39.29
C GLY A 406 -16.98 -19.59 38.60
N GLY A 407 -17.00 -19.79 37.28
CA GLY A 407 -18.23 -20.05 36.52
C GLY A 407 -18.02 -19.92 35.03
N ASP A 408 -17.88 -21.06 34.37
CA ASP A 408 -18.00 -21.22 32.92
C ASP A 408 -19.35 -20.67 32.43
N MET A 409 -19.30 -19.68 31.53
CA MET A 409 -20.36 -19.40 30.56
C MET A 409 -19.75 -18.82 29.30
N THR A 410 -19.46 -19.69 28.34
CA THR A 410 -19.20 -19.34 26.94
C THR A 410 -20.44 -18.73 26.27
N PRO A 411 -20.28 -17.90 25.21
CA PRO A 411 -21.20 -16.82 24.87
C PRO A 411 -22.30 -17.21 23.88
N GLN A 412 -23.57 -17.01 24.26
CA GLN A 412 -24.71 -16.98 23.31
C GLN A 412 -25.07 -15.56 22.81
N LEU A 413 -24.10 -14.66 22.68
CA LEU A 413 -24.35 -13.26 22.30
C LEU A 413 -23.52 -12.75 21.10
N SER A 414 -23.32 -13.53 20.04
CA SER A 414 -22.62 -13.00 18.85
C SER A 414 -23.21 -13.26 17.46
N LYS A 415 -24.37 -13.93 17.30
CA LYS A 415 -25.03 -14.02 15.97
C LYS A 415 -26.27 -13.12 15.83
N LYS A 416 -27.17 -13.08 16.82
CA LYS A 416 -28.43 -12.29 16.72
C LYS A 416 -28.22 -10.77 16.66
N ALA A 417 -27.22 -10.23 17.36
CA ALA A 417 -26.95 -8.80 17.38
C ALA A 417 -26.39 -8.29 16.03
N SER A 418 -25.53 -9.08 15.39
CA SER A 418 -24.98 -8.77 14.06
C SER A 418 -26.05 -8.87 12.97
N THR A 419 -26.90 -9.91 13.01
CA THR A 419 -27.99 -10.06 12.03
C THR A 419 -29.07 -8.98 12.16
N GLN A 420 -29.43 -8.55 13.38
CA GLN A 420 -30.39 -7.45 13.56
C GLN A 420 -29.82 -6.09 13.12
N PHE A 421 -28.52 -5.87 13.27
CA PHE A 421 -27.86 -4.67 12.78
C PHE A 421 -27.82 -4.64 11.26
N GLN A 422 -27.42 -5.74 10.61
CA GLN A 422 -27.42 -5.87 9.15
C GLN A 422 -28.82 -5.78 8.55
N GLN A 423 -29.85 -6.34 9.21
CA GLN A 423 -31.25 -6.20 8.78
C GLN A 423 -31.77 -4.76 8.91
N LYS A 424 -31.38 -4.02 9.97
CA LYS A 424 -31.73 -2.59 10.11
C LYS A 424 -31.05 -1.72 9.05
N VAL A 425 -29.79 -2.01 8.72
CA VAL A 425 -29.05 -1.30 7.65
C VAL A 425 -29.64 -1.61 6.28
N ALA A 426 -30.02 -2.86 6.01
CA ALA A 426 -30.69 -3.25 4.76
C ALA A 426 -32.11 -2.67 4.63
N ALA A 427 -32.84 -2.49 5.73
CA ALA A 427 -34.14 -1.82 5.75
C ALA A 427 -34.03 -0.31 5.49
N LEU A 428 -32.96 0.33 5.99
CA LEU A 428 -32.66 1.75 5.71
C LEU A 428 -32.29 1.99 4.24
N TYR A 429 -31.69 0.99 3.56
CA TYR A 429 -31.35 1.08 2.14
C TYR A 429 -32.50 0.72 1.17
N ARG A 430 -33.57 0.06 1.64
CA ARG A 430 -34.74 -0.27 0.82
C ARG A 430 -35.91 0.71 0.95
N ALA A 431 -35.84 1.67 1.85
CA ALA A 431 -36.92 2.63 2.09
C ALA A 431 -36.87 3.89 1.22
N ASP A 432 -35.86 4.05 0.35
CA ASP A 432 -35.68 5.27 -0.47
C ASP A 432 -36.11 5.10 -1.94
N SER A 433 -36.88 4.06 -2.25
CA SER A 433 -37.42 3.86 -3.59
C SER A 433 -38.85 3.31 -3.54
N THR A 434 -39.79 4.14 -3.08
CA THR A 434 -41.21 4.21 -3.50
C THR A 434 -42.01 4.98 -2.44
N ASP A 435 -42.43 6.20 -2.73
CA ASP A 435 -43.87 6.53 -2.73
C ASP A 435 -44.16 7.94 -3.25
N ARG A 436 -45.23 8.04 -4.03
CA ARG A 436 -45.83 9.30 -4.49
C ARG A 436 -46.66 9.91 -3.37
N PHE A 437 -46.54 11.22 -3.13
CA PHE A 437 -47.58 12.01 -2.48
C PHE A 437 -47.70 13.40 -3.14
N GLU A 438 -48.93 13.74 -3.53
CA GLU A 438 -49.39 15.06 -3.98
C GLU A 438 -49.47 16.07 -2.80
N PRO A 439 -49.40 17.38 -3.06
CA PRO A 439 -49.27 18.39 -2.00
C PRO A 439 -50.62 18.87 -1.48
N SER A 440 -50.78 18.96 -0.16
CA SER A 440 -51.82 19.77 0.48
C SER A 440 -51.20 20.85 1.37
N GLN A 441 -51.87 22.00 1.31
CA GLN A 441 -51.53 23.29 1.90
C GLN A 441 -51.47 23.29 3.43
N LEU A 442 -50.69 24.21 4.01
CA LEU A 442 -50.90 24.95 5.27
C LEU A 442 -49.64 25.83 5.46
N ASP A 443 -49.67 27.09 5.02
CA ASP A 443 -50.03 28.32 5.75
C ASP A 443 -49.08 28.72 6.90
N SER A 444 -48.86 30.03 6.86
CA SER A 444 -47.86 30.92 7.38
C SER A 444 -47.90 31.20 8.89
N ARG A 445 -46.77 31.75 9.36
CA ARG A 445 -46.53 32.60 10.56
C ARG A 445 -45.85 31.90 11.74
N GLU A 446 -44.59 32.28 11.96
CA GLU A 446 -43.96 32.73 13.22
C GLU A 446 -42.43 32.77 13.00
N ILE A 447 -41.88 33.89 12.50
CA ILE A 447 -41.33 35.05 13.25
C ILE A 447 -40.02 34.73 14.01
N LEU A 448 -38.92 35.05 13.32
CA LEU A 448 -37.72 35.83 13.72
C LEU A 448 -37.48 36.18 15.20
N HIS A 449 -36.25 35.91 15.66
CA HIS A 449 -35.23 36.80 16.29
C HIS A 449 -34.13 35.85 16.84
N GLU A 450 -32.81 36.08 16.80
CA GLU A 450 -32.00 37.29 16.79
C GLU A 450 -30.49 36.89 16.67
N HIS A 451 -29.65 37.88 16.37
CA HIS A 451 -28.21 38.02 16.63
C HIS A 451 -27.21 37.95 15.46
N CYS A 452 -26.62 39.13 15.28
CA CYS A 452 -25.71 39.60 14.26
C CYS A 452 -24.29 39.75 14.85
N HIS A 453 -23.29 39.86 13.95
CA HIS A 453 -21.91 40.34 14.15
C HIS A 453 -20.87 39.44 14.85
N ARG A 454 -19.85 38.99 14.09
CA ARG A 454 -18.60 39.76 13.86
C ARG A 454 -17.72 39.07 12.81
N ALA A 455 -17.23 39.87 11.87
CA ALA A 455 -16.21 39.52 10.91
C ALA A 455 -14.81 39.78 11.50
N SER A 456 -13.83 38.97 11.12
CA SER A 456 -12.43 39.41 11.02
C SER A 456 -11.70 38.53 10.00
N ALA A 457 -11.36 39.16 8.88
CA ALA A 457 -10.46 38.65 7.86
C ALA A 457 -9.02 38.58 8.38
N GLY A 458 -8.27 37.56 7.94
CA GLY A 458 -6.82 37.45 8.12
C GLY A 458 -6.20 36.96 6.82
N HIS A 459 -5.28 37.75 6.28
CA HIS A 459 -4.60 37.57 5.00
C HIS A 459 -3.69 36.32 4.98
N PHE A 460 -3.65 35.65 3.82
CA PHE A 460 -2.57 34.73 3.45
C PHE A 460 -1.36 35.55 2.98
N ALA A 461 -0.18 35.24 3.52
CA ALA A 461 1.10 35.65 2.96
C ALA A 461 1.84 34.39 2.48
N GLU A 462 2.02 34.28 1.17
CA GLU A 462 2.93 33.31 0.55
C GLU A 462 4.37 33.75 0.81
N LEU A 463 5.22 32.83 1.27
CA LEU A 463 6.67 33.00 1.30
C LEU A 463 7.30 31.88 0.47
N PRO A 464 8.33 32.18 -0.35
CA PRO A 464 8.90 31.23 -1.29
C PRO A 464 9.70 30.14 -0.58
N ALA A 465 9.58 28.91 -1.09
CA ALA A 465 10.38 27.77 -0.67
C ALA A 465 11.79 27.86 -1.29
N GLU A 466 12.83 27.96 -0.46
CA GLU A 466 14.21 27.77 -0.91
C GLU A 466 14.63 26.30 -0.75
N PRO A 467 15.19 25.65 -1.79
CA PRO A 467 15.81 24.34 -1.66
C PRO A 467 17.20 24.44 -1.02
N LEU A 468 17.52 23.48 -0.13
CA LEU A 468 18.84 23.33 0.49
C LEU A 468 19.91 22.86 -0.53
N PRO A 469 21.19 23.25 -0.37
CA PRO A 469 22.23 23.02 -1.34
C PRO A 469 22.73 21.57 -1.35
N TRP A 470 22.94 21.05 -2.55
CA TRP A 470 23.55 19.75 -2.85
C TRP A 470 25.08 19.81 -2.68
N PRO A 471 25.75 18.87 -1.99
CA PRO A 471 27.20 18.82 -1.98
C PRO A 471 27.70 18.03 -3.20
N GLY A 472 28.41 18.70 -4.10
CA GLY A 472 29.18 18.00 -5.13
C GLY A 472 29.50 18.82 -6.38
N HIS A 473 30.48 19.73 -6.30
CA HIS A 473 31.47 19.96 -7.37
C HIS A 473 32.63 20.81 -6.80
N PRO A 474 33.89 20.49 -7.13
CA PRO A 474 35.03 21.28 -6.70
C PRO A 474 35.17 22.51 -7.60
N VAL A 475 35.35 23.69 -7.01
CA VAL A 475 35.81 24.87 -7.76
C VAL A 475 37.26 25.10 -7.39
N GLU A 476 38.15 24.81 -8.34
CA GLU A 476 39.52 25.30 -8.35
C GLU A 476 39.55 26.81 -8.65
N ARG A 477 40.42 27.49 -7.89
CA ARG A 477 40.95 28.87 -8.01
C ARG A 477 40.07 30.04 -7.60
#